data_AF-A0A1Y4B0K2-F1
#
_entry.id   AF-A0A1Y4B0K2-F1
#
_cell.length_a   1.000
_cell.length_b   1.000
_cell.length_c   1.000
_cell.angle_alpha   90.00
_cell.angle_beta   90.00
_cell.angle_gamma   90.00
#
_symmetry.space_group_name_H-M   'P 1'
#
loop_
_entity.id
_entity.type
_entity.pdbx_description
1 polymer ?
#
loop_
_entity_poly.entity_id
_entity_poly.type
_entity_poly.pdbx_seq_one_letter_code
_entity_poly.pdbx_strand_id
1 'polypeptide(L)'
;MKNEKILKEWVEFARMDFLTAKHLHEYMHPKPLEIICYHCQQAIEKLLKGVLISKGVTIKKTHDLGLLAEMLQEYTEVDEKYLEMCDDLTPYGVKIRYPQELFIEEYHVKKALEETQELYDWLLTLLRVEKVNLDAIEEQEDSGEENHS
;
A
#
# COMPACT_ATOMS: atom_id res chain seq x y z
N MET A 1 -17.32 -3.35 12.13
CA MET A 1 -17.13 -1.96 12.63
C MET A 1 -16.81 -0.98 11.49
N LYS A 2 -17.04 0.35 11.64
CA LYS A 2 -16.81 1.36 10.56
C LYS A 2 -15.40 1.31 9.95
N ASN A 3 -14.37 1.00 10.75
CA ASN A 3 -12.98 0.95 10.30
C ASN A 3 -12.69 -0.23 9.38
N GLU A 4 -13.32 -1.39 9.59
CA GLU A 4 -13.11 -2.56 8.71
C GLU A 4 -13.68 -2.33 7.30
N LYS A 5 -14.83 -1.65 7.20
CA LYS A 5 -15.42 -1.31 5.91
C LYS A 5 -14.51 -0.33 5.15
N ILE A 6 -14.04 0.72 5.84
CA ILE A 6 -13.11 1.69 5.28
C ILE A 6 -11.82 0.99 4.83
N LEU A 7 -11.24 0.12 5.68
CA LEU A 7 -10.04 -0.64 5.34
C LEU A 7 -10.23 -1.52 4.10
N LYS A 8 -11.36 -2.23 3.98
CA LYS A 8 -11.69 -3.02 2.79
C LYS A 8 -11.74 -2.17 1.53
N GLU A 9 -12.30 -0.96 1.61
CA GLU A 9 -12.33 -0.02 0.48
C GLU A 9 -10.91 0.41 0.07
N TRP A 10 -10.02 0.73 1.03
CA TRP A 10 -8.62 1.07 0.73
C TRP A 10 -7.86 -0.06 0.06
N VAL A 11 -8.00 -1.29 0.58
CA VAL A 11 -7.36 -2.49 0.00
C VAL A 11 -7.89 -2.76 -1.40
N GLU A 12 -9.19 -2.61 -1.62
CA GLU A 12 -9.80 -2.82 -2.93
C GLU A 12 -9.33 -1.77 -3.95
N PHE A 13 -9.21 -0.50 -3.56
CA PHE A 13 -8.66 0.52 -4.44
C PHE A 13 -7.19 0.25 -4.78
N ALA A 14 -6.37 -0.13 -3.79
CA ALA A 14 -4.97 -0.50 -4.02
C ALA A 14 -4.87 -1.68 -5.00
N ARG A 15 -5.73 -2.70 -4.83
CA ARG A 15 -5.82 -3.86 -5.73
C ARG A 15 -6.17 -3.44 -7.15
N MET A 16 -7.15 -2.57 -7.31
CA MET A 16 -7.59 -2.08 -8.63
C MET A 16 -6.50 -1.27 -9.34
N ASP A 17 -5.76 -0.42 -8.61
CA ASP A 17 -4.60 0.28 -9.18
C ASP A 17 -3.53 -0.69 -9.66
N PHE A 18 -3.15 -1.68 -8.84
CA PHE A 18 -2.10 -2.61 -9.22
C PHE A 18 -2.50 -3.50 -10.41
N LEU A 19 -3.76 -3.97 -10.44
CA LEU A 19 -4.28 -4.69 -11.60
C LEU A 19 -4.31 -3.84 -12.86
N THR A 20 -4.63 -2.55 -12.74
CA THR A 20 -4.59 -1.60 -13.86
C THR A 20 -3.16 -1.46 -14.38
N ALA A 21 -2.17 -1.28 -13.50
CA ALA A 21 -0.76 -1.20 -13.89
C ALA A 21 -0.31 -2.47 -14.66
N LYS A 22 -0.63 -3.66 -14.15
CA LYS A 22 -0.32 -4.94 -14.81
C LYS A 22 -1.01 -5.06 -16.17
N HIS A 23 -2.30 -4.75 -16.23
CA HIS A 23 -3.08 -4.84 -17.47
C HIS A 23 -2.55 -3.90 -18.56
N LEU A 24 -2.26 -2.65 -18.20
CA LEU A 24 -1.67 -1.68 -19.13
C LEU A 24 -0.29 -2.13 -19.62
N HIS A 25 0.53 -2.71 -18.73
CA HIS A 25 1.85 -3.23 -19.09
C HIS A 25 1.78 -4.42 -20.06
N GLU A 26 0.79 -5.29 -19.89
CA GLU A 26 0.69 -6.54 -20.65
C GLU A 26 -0.04 -6.38 -22.00
N TYR A 27 -1.09 -5.55 -22.04
CA TYR A 27 -2.04 -5.54 -23.16
C TYR A 27 -2.12 -4.23 -23.95
N MET A 28 -1.65 -3.09 -23.41
CA MET A 28 -1.76 -1.80 -24.10
C MET A 28 -0.53 -1.46 -24.94
N HIS A 29 -0.75 -1.07 -26.20
CA HIS A 29 0.31 -0.66 -27.12
C HIS A 29 -0.05 0.63 -27.89
N PRO A 30 0.86 1.62 -27.97
CA PRO A 30 2.14 1.70 -27.25
C PRO A 30 1.92 1.74 -25.72
N LYS A 31 2.88 1.21 -24.94
CA LYS A 31 2.73 1.13 -23.49
C LYS A 31 2.73 2.54 -22.89
N PRO A 32 1.73 2.92 -22.09
CA PRO A 32 1.70 4.22 -21.43
C PRO A 32 2.55 4.17 -20.15
N LEU A 33 3.88 4.28 -20.31
CA LEU A 33 4.86 3.99 -19.25
C LEU A 33 4.59 4.78 -17.97
N GLU A 34 4.31 6.08 -18.12
CA GLU A 34 4.00 6.98 -17.02
C GLU A 34 2.71 6.58 -16.29
N ILE A 35 1.68 6.19 -17.03
CA ILE A 35 0.40 5.78 -16.43
C ILE A 35 0.58 4.49 -15.63
N ILE A 36 1.41 3.57 -16.11
CA ILE A 36 1.73 2.33 -15.38
C ILE A 36 2.44 2.67 -14.06
N CYS A 37 3.50 3.48 -14.10
CA CYS A 37 4.23 3.88 -12.89
C CYS A 37 3.35 4.66 -11.90
N TYR A 38 2.44 5.50 -12.39
CA TYR A 38 1.48 6.21 -11.55
C TYR A 38 0.58 5.23 -10.79
N HIS A 39 0.04 4.21 -11.46
CA HIS A 39 -0.79 3.21 -10.78
C HIS A 39 0.00 2.34 -9.80
N CYS A 40 1.28 2.07 -10.06
CA CYS A 40 2.18 1.43 -9.09
C CYS A 40 2.27 2.26 -7.79
N GLN A 41 2.61 3.55 -7.88
CA GLN A 41 2.68 4.44 -6.71
C GLN A 41 1.34 4.54 -5.98
N GLN A 42 0.24 4.69 -6.73
CA GLN A 42 -1.10 4.80 -6.16
C GLN A 42 -1.56 3.54 -5.42
N ALA A 43 -1.18 2.36 -5.93
CA ALA A 43 -1.47 1.09 -5.26
C ALA A 43 -0.79 1.04 -3.88
N ILE A 44 0.51 1.36 -3.82
CA ILE A 44 1.27 1.35 -2.58
C ILE A 44 0.80 2.44 -1.62
N GLU A 45 0.52 3.67 -2.11
CA GLU A 45 0.01 4.75 -1.27
C GLU A 45 -1.27 4.34 -0.53
N LYS A 46 -2.23 3.76 -1.27
CA LYS A 46 -3.51 3.35 -0.71
C LYS A 46 -3.35 2.20 0.27
N LEU A 47 -2.46 1.27 -0.01
CA LEU A 47 -2.24 0.13 0.86
C LEU A 47 -1.51 0.53 2.16
N LEU A 48 -0.46 1.34 2.09
CA LEU A 48 0.21 1.94 3.26
C LEU A 48 -0.79 2.69 4.14
N LYS A 49 -1.66 3.50 3.53
CA LYS A 49 -2.72 4.21 4.24
C LYS A 49 -3.71 3.25 4.89
N GLY A 50 -4.06 2.17 4.22
CA GLY A 50 -4.86 1.08 4.79
C GLY A 50 -4.24 0.50 6.06
N VAL A 51 -2.96 0.15 6.04
CA VAL A 51 -2.24 -0.40 7.20
C VAL A 51 -2.18 0.60 8.35
N LEU A 52 -1.87 1.86 8.08
CA LEU A 52 -1.84 2.91 9.11
C LEU A 52 -3.23 3.10 9.74
N ILE A 53 -4.30 3.10 8.95
CA ILE A 53 -5.69 3.19 9.44
C ILE A 53 -6.03 1.98 10.31
N SER A 54 -5.63 0.76 9.92
CA SER A 54 -5.89 -0.44 10.72
C SER A 54 -5.22 -0.36 12.10
N LYS A 55 -4.12 0.40 12.21
CA LYS A 55 -3.38 0.66 13.44
C LYS A 55 -3.87 1.90 14.21
N GLY A 56 -5.00 2.49 13.80
CA GLY A 56 -5.61 3.64 14.48
C GLY A 56 -4.96 4.99 14.14
N VAL A 57 -4.07 5.05 13.14
CA VAL A 57 -3.37 6.28 12.77
C VAL A 57 -4.28 7.20 11.95
N THR A 58 -4.33 8.48 12.33
CA THR A 58 -5.00 9.51 11.52
C THR A 58 -4.07 10.05 10.46
N ILE A 59 -4.42 9.82 9.19
CA ILE A 59 -3.54 10.14 8.06
C ILE A 59 -3.78 11.57 7.57
N LYS A 60 -2.72 12.38 7.52
CA LYS A 60 -2.72 13.68 6.85
C LYS A 60 -2.58 13.50 5.34
N LYS A 61 -3.06 14.46 4.54
CA LYS A 61 -2.91 14.43 3.08
C LYS A 61 -1.43 14.53 2.71
N THR A 62 -0.81 13.38 2.41
CA THR A 62 0.52 13.25 1.81
C THR A 62 0.48 12.21 0.69
N HIS A 63 1.38 12.38 -0.28
CA HIS A 63 1.65 11.45 -1.39
C HIS A 63 3.06 10.86 -1.33
N ASP A 64 3.80 11.22 -0.28
CA ASP A 64 5.14 10.72 -0.04
C ASP A 64 5.05 9.34 0.60
N LEU A 65 5.51 8.31 -0.12
CA LEU A 65 5.45 6.93 0.35
C LEU A 65 6.49 6.68 1.44
N GLY A 66 7.67 7.31 1.35
CA GLY A 66 8.73 7.22 2.34
C GLY A 66 8.22 7.69 3.71
N LEU A 67 7.58 8.86 3.76
CA LEU A 67 6.96 9.36 5.00
C LEU A 67 5.87 8.41 5.55
N LEU A 68 5.08 7.77 4.70
CA LEU A 68 4.07 6.80 5.14
C LEU A 68 4.70 5.52 5.69
N ALA A 69 5.81 5.06 5.10
CA ALA A 69 6.55 3.90 5.55
C ALA A 69 7.32 4.17 6.86
N GLU A 70 7.90 5.36 7.02
CA GLU A 70 8.49 5.82 8.29
C GLU A 70 7.45 5.83 9.42
N MET A 71 6.23 6.31 9.17
CA MET A 71 5.15 6.25 10.15
C MET A 71 4.80 4.82 10.59
N LEU A 72 5.01 3.81 9.74
CA LEU A 72 4.79 2.41 10.11
C LEU A 72 5.83 1.88 11.09
N GLN A 73 7.03 2.47 11.14
CA GLN A 73 8.10 2.03 12.04
C GLN A 73 7.72 2.16 13.52
N GLU A 74 6.75 3.00 13.86
CA GLU A 74 6.20 3.08 15.23
C GLU A 74 5.41 1.83 15.65
N TYR A 75 5.01 0.98 14.69
CA TYR A 75 4.09 -0.13 14.91
C TYR A 75 4.60 -1.49 14.41
N THR A 76 5.60 -1.50 13.54
CA THR A 76 6.18 -2.73 12.97
C THR A 76 7.61 -2.49 12.52
N GLU A 77 8.40 -3.55 12.43
CA GLU A 77 9.74 -3.48 11.84
C GLU A 77 9.61 -3.29 10.33
N VAL A 78 10.31 -2.29 9.80
CA VAL A 78 10.34 -1.98 8.37
C VAL A 78 11.78 -2.07 7.91
N ASP A 79 12.07 -3.09 7.10
CA ASP A 79 13.38 -3.26 6.48
C ASP A 79 13.74 -2.06 5.59
N GLU A 80 15.02 -1.68 5.56
CA GLU A 80 15.54 -0.56 4.76
C GLU A 80 15.14 -0.66 3.28
N LYS A 81 15.12 -1.88 2.71
CA LYS A 81 14.68 -2.12 1.34
C LYS A 81 13.26 -1.60 1.04
N TYR A 82 12.34 -1.65 2.01
CA TYR A 82 10.97 -1.19 1.80
C TYR A 82 10.90 0.34 1.80
N LEU A 83 11.77 1.00 2.55
CA LEU A 83 11.91 2.46 2.51
C LEU A 83 12.48 2.89 1.16
N GLU A 84 13.53 2.23 0.68
CA GLU A 84 14.13 2.49 -0.64
C GLU A 84 13.10 2.34 -1.78
N MET A 85 12.32 1.26 -1.79
CA MET A 85 11.25 1.04 -2.78
C MET A 85 10.16 2.12 -2.70
N CYS A 86 9.83 2.60 -1.50
CA CYS A 86 8.87 3.70 -1.33
C CYS A 86 9.42 5.02 -1.91
N ASP A 87 10.69 5.31 -1.68
CA ASP A 87 11.37 6.48 -2.24
C ASP A 87 11.45 6.42 -3.76
N ASP A 88 11.74 5.24 -4.33
CA ASP A 88 11.79 5.00 -5.77
C ASP A 88 10.42 5.22 -6.45
N LEU A 89 9.33 4.81 -5.79
CA LEU A 89 7.97 4.95 -6.32
C LEU A 89 7.38 6.36 -6.12
N THR A 90 7.80 7.10 -5.10
CA THR A 90 7.24 8.42 -4.73
C THR A 90 7.20 9.44 -5.89
N PRO A 91 8.26 9.60 -6.70
CA PRO A 91 8.26 10.50 -7.86
C PRO A 91 7.09 10.28 -8.82
N TYR A 92 6.60 9.05 -8.97
CA TYR A 92 5.55 8.72 -9.92
C TYR A 92 4.17 9.28 -9.54
N GLY A 93 3.92 9.60 -8.27
CA GLY A 93 2.65 10.19 -7.81
C GLY A 93 2.51 11.69 -8.10
N VAL A 94 3.64 12.39 -8.31
CA VAL A 94 3.68 13.87 -8.36
C VAL A 94 4.18 14.39 -9.70
N LYS A 95 5.31 13.84 -10.19
CA LYS A 95 6.11 14.40 -11.29
C LYS A 95 5.65 13.95 -12.68
N ILE A 96 4.77 12.95 -12.76
CA ILE A 96 4.19 12.45 -14.02
C ILE A 96 3.24 13.47 -14.68
N ARG A 97 2.84 14.52 -13.96
CA ARG A 97 1.91 15.56 -14.46
C ARG A 97 2.57 16.59 -15.38
N TYR A 98 3.90 16.64 -15.47
CA TYR A 98 4.61 17.58 -16.33
C TYR A 98 5.56 16.82 -17.28
N PRO A 99 5.37 16.94 -18.62
CA PRO A 99 6.14 16.19 -19.62
C PRO A 99 7.67 16.40 -19.61
N GLN A 100 8.16 17.32 -18.78
CA GLN A 100 9.56 17.77 -18.76
C GLN A 100 10.34 17.23 -17.54
N GLU A 101 9.68 16.57 -16.58
CA GLU A 101 10.26 16.28 -15.26
C GLU A 101 10.71 14.83 -15.04
N LEU A 102 10.20 13.87 -15.81
CA LEU A 102 10.57 12.46 -15.70
C LEU A 102 10.66 11.82 -17.09
N PHE A 103 11.85 11.37 -17.46
CA PHE A 103 12.03 10.50 -18.61
C PHE A 103 11.84 9.05 -18.18
N ILE A 104 10.73 8.42 -18.58
CA ILE A 104 10.41 7.04 -18.21
C ILE A 104 10.69 6.13 -19.40
N GLU A 105 11.33 5.01 -19.09
CA GLU A 105 11.72 3.97 -20.05
C GLU A 105 11.16 2.63 -19.56
N GLU A 106 11.17 1.62 -20.43
CA GLU A 106 10.61 0.31 -20.07
C GLU A 106 11.26 -0.31 -18.83
N TYR A 107 12.55 -0.07 -18.58
CA TYR A 107 13.23 -0.59 -17.41
C TYR A 107 12.69 0.03 -16.11
N HIS A 108 12.34 1.32 -16.11
CA HIS A 108 11.70 1.99 -14.99
C HIS A 108 10.35 1.34 -14.67
N VAL A 109 9.57 1.02 -15.71
CA VAL A 109 8.26 0.35 -15.54
C VAL A 109 8.41 -1.05 -14.95
N LYS A 110 9.41 -1.82 -15.42
CA LYS A 110 9.69 -3.16 -14.88
C LYS A 110 10.07 -3.08 -13.40
N LYS A 111 11.02 -2.21 -13.05
CA LYS A 111 11.43 -1.96 -11.66
C LYS A 111 10.23 -1.56 -10.80
N ALA A 112 9.43 -0.58 -11.24
CA ALA A 112 8.25 -0.13 -10.49
C ALA A 112 7.22 -1.25 -10.26
N LEU A 113 7.01 -2.14 -11.23
CA LEU A 113 6.10 -3.29 -11.07
C LEU A 113 6.65 -4.34 -10.10
N GLU A 114 7.95 -4.61 -10.13
CA GLU A 114 8.64 -5.54 -9.23
C GLU A 114 8.58 -5.03 -7.77
N GLU A 115 8.93 -3.77 -7.54
CA GLU A 115 8.87 -3.14 -6.22
C GLU A 115 7.44 -3.03 -5.70
N THR A 116 6.49 -2.69 -6.58
CA THR A 116 5.06 -2.69 -6.22
C THR A 116 4.62 -4.09 -5.80
N GLN A 117 5.03 -5.15 -6.50
CA GLN A 117 4.68 -6.52 -6.11
C GLN A 117 5.22 -6.85 -4.72
N GLU A 118 6.49 -6.57 -4.46
CA GLU A 118 7.14 -6.90 -3.19
C GLU A 118 6.53 -6.12 -2.01
N LEU A 119 6.35 -4.81 -2.17
CA LEU A 119 5.68 -3.97 -1.17
C LEU A 119 4.23 -4.39 -0.95
N TYR A 120 3.49 -4.67 -2.03
CA TYR A 120 2.09 -5.07 -1.95
C TYR A 120 1.93 -6.37 -1.15
N ASP A 121 2.76 -7.37 -1.42
CA ASP A 121 2.73 -8.64 -0.69
C ASP A 121 3.09 -8.45 0.79
N TRP A 122 4.15 -7.68 1.08
CA TRP A 122 4.55 -7.35 2.44
C TRP A 122 3.42 -6.62 3.20
N LEU A 123 2.84 -5.58 2.65
CA LEU A 123 1.77 -4.82 3.32
C LEU A 123 0.52 -5.66 3.56
N LEU A 124 0.19 -6.58 2.65
CA LEU A 124 -0.89 -7.55 2.88
C LEU A 124 -0.59 -8.51 4.05
N THR A 125 0.68 -8.87 4.28
CA THR A 125 1.04 -9.68 5.46
C THR A 125 0.76 -8.94 6.76
N LEU A 126 1.06 -7.64 6.82
CA LEU A 126 0.79 -6.81 8.00
C LEU A 126 -0.71 -6.75 8.32
N LEU A 127 -1.56 -6.60 7.29
CA LEU A 127 -3.02 -6.59 7.47
C LEU A 127 -3.59 -7.93 7.95
N ARG A 128 -2.98 -9.06 7.53
CA ARG A 128 -3.39 -10.39 8.00
C ARG A 128 -3.05 -10.60 9.46
N VAL A 129 -1.84 -10.23 9.88
CA VAL A 129 -1.40 -10.33 11.28
C VAL A 129 -2.31 -9.48 12.18
N GLU A 130 -2.64 -8.26 11.75
CA GLU A 130 -3.54 -7.38 12.50
C GLU A 130 -4.92 -8.02 12.70
N LYS A 131 -5.48 -8.64 11.66
CA LYS A 131 -6.77 -9.33 11.76
C LYS A 131 -6.73 -10.51 12.75
N VAL A 132 -5.68 -11.33 12.69
CA VAL A 132 -5.51 -12.45 13.63
C VAL A 132 -5.40 -11.98 15.07
N ASN A 133 -4.71 -10.86 15.31
CA ASN A 133 -4.59 -10.29 16.66
C ASN A 133 -5.94 -9.79 17.19
N LEU A 134 -6.76 -9.14 16.35
CA LEU A 134 -8.10 -8.69 16.73
C LEU A 134 -9.04 -9.87 17.04
N ASP A 135 -9.08 -10.87 16.16
CA ASP A 135 -9.89 -12.07 16.34
C ASP A 135 -9.50 -12.80 17.65
N ALA A 136 -8.20 -12.86 17.98
CA ALA A 136 -7.71 -13.49 19.22
C ALA A 136 -8.04 -12.72 20.51
N ILE A 137 -8.19 -11.39 20.44
CA ILE A 137 -8.61 -10.56 21.59
C ILE A 137 -10.11 -10.75 21.84
N GLU A 138 -10.94 -10.75 20.78
CA GLU A 138 -12.38 -10.97 20.88
C GLU A 138 -12.71 -12.36 21.46
N GLU A 139 -11.99 -13.41 21.07
CA GLU A 139 -12.15 -14.76 21.63
C GLU A 139 -11.79 -14.84 23.13
N GLN A 140 -10.85 -14.02 23.61
CA GLN A 140 -10.48 -13.97 25.03
C GLN A 140 -11.51 -13.22 25.87
N GLU A 141 -12.09 -12.13 25.34
CA GLU A 141 -13.13 -11.36 26.02
C GLU A 141 -14.45 -12.15 26.16
N ASP A 142 -14.86 -12.88 25.12
CA ASP A 142 -16.08 -13.73 25.15
C ASP A 142 -15.95 -14.92 26.14
N SER A 143 -14.73 -15.45 26.32
CA SER A 143 -14.45 -16.53 27.29
C SER A 143 -14.42 -16.07 28.76
N GLY A 144 -14.33 -14.76 29.01
CA GLY A 144 -14.26 -14.17 30.35
C GLY A 144 -15.63 -13.93 31.00
N GLU A 145 -16.70 -13.83 30.22
CA GLU A 145 -18.05 -13.53 30.71
C GLU A 145 -18.84 -14.77 31.21
N GLU A 146 -18.42 -15.99 30.88
CA GLU A 146 -19.11 -17.22 31.31
C GLU A 146 -18.84 -17.66 32.78
N ASN A 147 -17.94 -16.99 33.51
CA ASN A 147 -17.53 -17.42 34.87
C ASN A 147 -18.14 -16.62 36.03
N HIS A 148 -19.18 -15.82 35.80
CA HIS A 148 -19.95 -15.16 36.86
C HIS A 148 -21.44 -15.54 36.79
N SER A 149 -21.78 -16.73 37.28
CA SER A 149 -23.14 -17.14 37.69
C SER A 149 -23.09 -18.12 38.84
#